data_AF-T1BG59-F1
#
_entry.id   AF-T1BG59-F1
#
_cell.length_a   1.000
_cell.length_b   1.000
_cell.length_c   1.000
_cell.angle_alpha   90.00
_cell.angle_beta   90.00
_cell.angle_gamma   90.00
#
_symmetry.space_group_name_H-M   'P 1'
#
loop_
_entity.id
_entity.type
_entity.pdbx_description
1 polymer ?
#
loop_
_entity_poly.entity_id
_entity_poly.type
_entity_poly.pdbx_seq_one_letter_code
_entity_poly.pdbx_strand_id
1 'polypeptide(L)' 'MGIGPTEYAAVLATGKIWLKVPPTLRLTADGRLGKGVYAKDLVLRLLGEVKVTGATYKAVEFDGGTI' A
#
# COMPACT_ATOMS: atom_id res chain seq x y z
N MET A 1 2.96 7.62 1.50
CA MET A 1 2.35 8.17 2.72
C MET A 1 2.12 9.65 2.50
N GLY A 2 0.89 10.14 2.64
CA GLY A 2 0.62 11.57 2.61
C GLY A 2 0.81 12.15 4.02
N ILE A 3 1.43 13.33 4.11
CA ILE A 3 1.52 14.10 5.36
C ILE A 3 0.94 15.49 5.11
N GLY A 4 0.31 16.08 6.12
CA GLY A 4 -0.28 17.40 6.02
C GLY A 4 0.77 18.52 6.06
N PRO A 5 0.35 19.77 5.77
CA PRO A 5 1.26 20.92 5.72
C PRO A 5 1.92 21.19 7.08
N THR A 6 1.22 20.94 8.19
CA THR A 6 1.77 21.10 9.54
C THR A 6 2.83 20.05 9.87
N GLU A 7 2.59 18.78 9.53
CA GLU A 7 3.62 17.75 9.70
C GLU A 7 4.82 17.99 8.80
N TYR A 8 4.60 18.48 7.58
CA TYR A 8 5.67 18.87 6.67
C TYR A 8 6.55 19.99 7.26
N ALA A 9 5.94 21.03 7.83
CA ALA A 9 6.68 22.10 8.52
C ALA A 9 7.49 21.56 9.72
N ALA A 10 6.93 20.63 10.49
CA ALA A 10 7.64 19.99 11.60
C ALA A 10 8.84 19.16 11.13
N VAL A 11 8.71 18.45 10.00
CA VAL A 11 9.83 17.71 9.39
C VAL A 11 10.92 18.65 8.91
N LEU A 12 10.57 19.75 8.25
CA LEU A 12 11.56 20.75 7.81
C LEU A 12 12.30 21.38 8.99
N ALA A 13 11.61 21.61 10.12
CA ALA A 13 12.21 22.21 11.29
C ALA A 13 13.09 21.23 12.11
N THR A 14 12.71 19.94 12.18
CA THR A 14 13.31 18.98 13.13
C THR A 14 14.03 17.79 12.49
N GLY A 15 13.83 17.59 11.18
CA GLY A 15 14.27 16.39 10.46
C GLY A 15 13.54 15.11 10.86
N LYS A 16 12.46 15.21 11.65
CA LYS A 16 11.76 14.05 12.25
C LYS A 16 10.26 14.18 12.06
N ILE A 17 9.58 13.03 12.02
CA ILE A 17 8.12 12.94 12.05
C ILE A 17 7.69 11.87 13.03
N TRP A 18 6.56 12.11 13.71
CA TRP A 18 5.90 11.10 14.51
C TRP A 18 4.98 10.26 13.63
N LEU A 19 5.21 8.95 13.61
CA LEU A 19 4.39 8.01 12.87
C LEU A 19 3.90 6.90 13.81
N LYS A 20 2.58 6.65 13.80
CA LYS A 20 2.02 5.45 14.43
C LYS A 20 2.35 4.23 13.57
N VAL A 21 3.00 3.22 14.14
CA VAL A 21 3.32 1.97 13.45
C VAL A 21 2.02 1.32 12.94
N PRO A 22 1.81 1.21 11.61
CA PRO A 22 0.61 0.59 11.08
C PRO A 22 0.76 -0.95 11.09
N PRO A 23 -0.32 -1.70 11.35
CA PRO A 23 -0.32 -3.13 11.10
C PRO A 23 -0.23 -3.42 9.58
N THR A 24 0.44 -4.51 9.22
CA THR A 24 0.64 -4.89 7.81
C THR A 24 -0.48 -5.79 7.31
N LEU A 25 -1.00 -5.48 6.13
CA LEU A 25 -1.88 -6.34 5.33
C LEU A 25 -1.05 -6.92 4.18
N ARG A 26 -0.83 -8.23 4.18
CA ARG A 26 -0.09 -8.90 3.12
C ARG A 26 -1.04 -9.42 2.04
N LEU A 27 -0.72 -9.09 0.79
CA LEU A 27 -1.42 -9.57 -0.40
C LEU A 27 -0.44 -10.43 -1.19
N THR A 28 -0.70 -11.75 -1.21
CA THR A 28 0.12 -12.71 -1.94
C THR A 28 -0.52 -13.00 -3.29
N ALA A 29 0.24 -12.82 -4.38
CA ALA A 29 -0.16 -13.12 -5.74
C ALA A 29 0.79 -14.16 -6.37
N ASP A 30 0.33 -15.40 -6.44
CA ASP A 30 1.09 -16.52 -7.01
C ASP A 30 0.58 -16.92 -8.39
N GLY A 31 1.51 -17.29 -9.29
CA GLY A 31 1.20 -17.71 -10.65
C GLY A 31 1.91 -16.89 -11.72
N ARG A 32 1.36 -16.88 -12.94
CA ARG A 32 1.83 -16.06 -14.06
C ARG A 32 0.66 -15.26 -14.61
N LEU A 33 0.91 -13.99 -14.92
CA LEU A 33 -0.07 -13.15 -15.61
C LEU A 33 -0.38 -13.76 -16.99
N GLY A 34 -1.67 -13.86 -17.32
CA GLY A 34 -2.12 -14.29 -18.63
C GLY A 34 -1.74 -13.29 -19.73
N LYS A 35 -1.79 -13.71 -21.00
CA LYS A 35 -1.48 -12.83 -22.13
C LYS A 35 -2.42 -11.61 -22.13
N GLY A 36 -1.84 -10.41 -22.07
CA GLY A 36 -2.59 -9.15 -22.03
C GLY A 36 -3.09 -8.74 -20.64
N VAL A 37 -2.73 -9.48 -19.58
CA VAL A 37 -2.97 -9.10 -18.18
C VAL A 37 -1.71 -8.43 -17.64
N TYR A 38 -1.87 -7.27 -17.01
CA TYR A 38 -0.77 -6.49 -16.47
C TYR A 38 -0.90 -6.29 -14.96
N ALA A 39 0.15 -5.75 -14.33
CA ALA A 39 0.15 -5.42 -12.91
C ALA A 39 -1.02 -4.51 -12.51
N LYS A 40 -1.50 -3.65 -13.42
CA LYS A 40 -2.68 -2.80 -13.22
C LYS A 40 -3.95 -3.63 -12.98
N ASP A 41 -4.15 -4.70 -13.74
CA ASP A 41 -5.33 -5.54 -13.62
C ASP A 41 -5.28 -6.34 -12.31
N LEU A 42 -4.08 -6.79 -11.93
CA LEU A 42 -3.83 -7.45 -10.65
C LEU A 42 -4.16 -6.52 -9.46
N VAL A 43 -3.63 -5.30 -9.44
CA VAL A 43 -3.92 -4.36 -8.33
C VAL A 43 -5.39 -3.98 -8.28
N LEU A 44 -6.07 -3.79 -9.42
CA LEU A 44 -7.51 -3.51 -9.44
C LEU A 44 -8.33 -4.69 -8.90
N ARG A 45 -7.95 -5.92 -9.25
CA ARG A 45 -8.60 -7.12 -8.71
C ARG A 45 -8.42 -7.23 -7.20
N LEU A 46 -7.20 -7.02 -6.70
CA LEU A 46 -6.86 -7.04 -5.28
C LEU A 46 -7.60 -5.93 -4.50
N LEU A 47 -7.66 -4.71 -5.06
CA LEU A 47 -8.43 -3.60 -4.47
C LEU A 47 -9.94 -3.92 -4.39
N GLY A 48 -10.47 -4.66 -5.36
CA GLY A 48 -11.84 -5.16 -5.33
C GLY A 48 -12.10 -6.16 -4.19
N GLU A 49 -11.11 -6.97 -3.81
CA GLU A 49 -11.23 -7.93 -2.70
C GLU A 49 -11.11 -7.26 -1.33
N VAL A 50 -10.09 -6.40 -1.19
CA VAL A 50 -9.84 -5.67 0.06
C VAL A 50 -10.97 -4.67 0.34
N LYS A 51 -11.63 -4.16 -0.72
CA LYS A 51 -12.62 -3.08 -0.67
C LYS A 51 -12.03 -1.77 -0.12
N VAL A 52 -12.77 -0.68 -0.31
CA VAL A 52 -12.32 0.69 0.01
C VAL A 52 -11.85 0.86 1.47
N THR A 53 -12.38 0.07 2.41
CA THR A 53 -12.06 0.18 3.84
C THR A 53 -11.14 -0.92 4.38
N GLY A 54 -10.84 -1.99 3.62
CA GLY A 54 -10.11 -3.14 4.16
C GLY A 54 -8.63 -2.90 4.48
N ALA A 55 -8.06 -1.83 3.93
CA ALA A 55 -6.67 -1.41 4.15
C ALA A 55 -6.54 -0.10 4.97
N THR A 56 -7.63 0.42 5.54
CA THR A 56 -7.57 1.66 6.33
C THR A 56 -6.61 1.50 7.52
N TYR A 57 -5.68 2.45 7.68
CA TYR A 57 -4.59 2.43 8.67
C TYR A 57 -3.63 1.23 8.61
N LYS A 58 -3.61 0.50 7.50
CA LYS A 58 -2.68 -0.63 7.29
C LYS A 58 -1.64 -0.29 6.25
N ALA A 59 -0.43 -0.81 6.43
CA ALA A 59 0.55 -0.88 5.34
C ALA A 59 0.20 -2.10 4.48
N VAL A 60 0.02 -1.91 3.17
CA VAL A 60 -0.21 -3.03 2.24
C VAL A 60 1.14 -3.50 1.72
N GLU A 61 1.43 -4.78 1.89
CA GLU A 61 2.63 -5.46 1.43
C GLU A 61 2.25 -6.46 0.34
N PHE A 62 2.90 -6.38 -0.82
CA PHE A 62 2.69 -7.29 -1.94
C PHE A 62 3.80 -8.35 -1.96
N ASP A 63 3.40 -9.61 -2.10
CA ASP A 63 4.31 -10.77 -2.06
C ASP A 63 3.85 -11.82 -3.10
N GLY A 64 4.68 -12.83 -3.38
CA GLY A 64 4.35 -13.94 -4.27
C GLY A 64 5.06 -13.91 -5.62
N GLY A 65 5.08 -15.06 -6.31
CA GLY A 65 5.91 -15.28 -7.50
C GLY A 65 5.51 -14.51 -8.77
N THR A 66 4.42 -13.76 -8.71
CA THR A 66 3.90 -12.95 -9.83
C THR A 66 4.35 -11.48 -9.76
N ILE A 67 4.86 -11.04 -8.61
CA ILE A 67 5.25 -9.64 -8.32
C ILE A 67 6.65 -9.34 -8.87
#